data_AF-A0A7C1UXP8-F1
#
_entry.id   AF-A0A7C1UXP8-F1
#
_cell.length_a   1.000
_cell.length_b   1.000
_cell.length_c   1.000
_cell.angle_alpha   90.00
_cell.angle_beta   90.00
_cell.angle_gamma   90.00
#
_symmetry.space_group_name_H-M   'P 1'
#
loop_
_entity.id
_entity.type
_entity.pdbx_description
1 polymer ?
#
loop_
_entity_poly.entity_id
_entity_poly.type
_entity_poly.pdbx_seq_one_letter_code
_entity_poly.pdbx_strand_id
1 'polypeptide(L)'
;MAQKNIYEYDAKRLLARELPKYYPEFNYHNKLAVVECDTDIEQLIKKNPWIGTEKVVVKPDQLFGKRGKANLLLLDANCDQMK
;
A
#
# COMPACT_ATOMS: atom_id res chain seq x y z
N MET A 1 8.35 -5.10 -28.40
CA MET A 1 8.64 -4.26 -27.22
C MET A 1 8.50 -5.12 -25.98
N ALA A 2 9.52 -5.17 -25.11
CA ALA A 2 9.42 -5.90 -23.84
C ALA A 2 8.62 -5.05 -22.84
N GLN A 3 7.63 -5.65 -22.18
CA GLN A 3 6.87 -5.04 -21.10
C GLN A 3 7.38 -5.60 -19.78
N LYS A 4 7.60 -4.74 -18.79
CA LYS A 4 7.99 -5.12 -17.43
C LYS A 4 6.88 -4.74 -16.46
N ASN A 5 6.54 -5.66 -15.58
CA ASN A 5 5.61 -5.37 -14.49
C ASN A 5 6.28 -4.46 -13.46
N ILE A 6 5.48 -3.63 -12.80
CA ILE A 6 5.87 -2.81 -11.65
C ILE A 6 5.02 -3.18 -10.44
N TYR A 7 5.52 -2.87 -9.24
CA TYR A 7 4.80 -3.15 -8.00
C TYR A 7 3.52 -2.31 -7.89
N GLU A 8 2.54 -2.81 -7.14
CA GLU A 8 1.28 -2.10 -6.90
C GLU A 8 1.53 -0.75 -6.20
N TYR A 9 2.48 -0.72 -5.25
CA TYR A 9 2.93 0.49 -4.57
C TYR A 9 3.39 1.57 -5.56
N ASP A 10 4.29 1.21 -6.49
CA ASP A 10 4.84 2.14 -7.47
C ASP A 10 3.77 2.65 -8.44
N ALA A 11 2.91 1.75 -8.92
CA ALA A 11 1.81 2.10 -9.81
C ALA A 11 0.86 3.12 -9.16
N LYS A 12 0.48 2.90 -7.89
CA LYS A 12 -0.41 3.82 -7.17
C LYS A 12 0.22 5.19 -6.96
N ARG A 13 1.51 5.25 -6.61
CA ARG A 13 2.23 6.52 -6.48
C ARG A 13 2.35 7.26 -7.81
N LEU A 14 2.56 6.53 -8.90
CA LEU A 14 2.58 7.11 -10.25
C LEU A 14 1.21 7.71 -10.58
N LEU A 15 0.12 6.98 -10.34
CA LEU A 15 -1.24 7.49 -10.57
C LEU A 15 -1.54 8.72 -9.72
N ALA A 16 -1.19 8.68 -8.43
CA ALA A 16 -1.36 9.80 -7.50
C ALA A 16 -0.65 11.08 -7.97
N ARG A 17 0.51 10.94 -8.64
CA ARG A 17 1.32 12.06 -9.14
C ARG A 17 0.88 12.56 -10.51
N GLU A 18 0.52 11.65 -11.42
CA GLU A 18 0.30 11.99 -12.83
C GLU A 18 -1.16 12.31 -13.14
N LEU A 19 -2.13 11.58 -12.56
CA LEU A 19 -3.54 11.77 -12.89
C LEU A 19 -4.07 13.18 -12.58
N PRO A 20 -3.71 13.84 -11.45
CA PRO A 20 -4.18 15.20 -11.17
C PRO A 20 -3.81 16.25 -12.22
N LYS A 21 -2.77 16.00 -13.04
CA LYS A 21 -2.37 16.89 -14.14
C LYS A 21 -3.39 16.93 -15.28
N TYR A 22 -4.20 15.88 -15.40
CA TYR A 22 -5.20 15.70 -16.46
C TYR A 22 -6.62 15.67 -15.91
N TYR A 23 -6.79 15.27 -14.65
CA TYR A 23 -8.06 15.13 -13.94
C TYR A 23 -7.95 15.81 -12.57
N PRO A 24 -8.11 17.15 -12.48
CA PRO A 24 -7.91 17.90 -11.24
C PRO A 24 -8.80 17.47 -10.07
N GLU A 25 -9.94 16.85 -10.36
CA GLU A 25 -10.87 16.27 -9.39
C GLU A 25 -10.37 14.95 -8.79
N PHE A 26 -9.37 14.32 -9.40
CA PHE A 26 -8.79 13.08 -8.90
C PHE A 26 -8.01 13.34 -7.61
N ASN A 27 -8.57 12.88 -6.50
CA ASN A 27 -7.94 12.94 -5.19
C ASN A 27 -7.66 11.52 -4.66
N TYR A 28 -6.39 11.21 -4.44
CA TYR A 28 -5.96 9.95 -3.86
C TYR A 28 -5.20 10.21 -2.55
N HIS A 29 -5.67 9.60 -1.46
CA HIS A 29 -5.15 9.81 -0.10
C HIS A 29 -3.66 9.45 0.06
N ASN A 30 -3.09 8.64 -0.83
CA ASN A 30 -1.68 8.24 -0.86
C ASN A 30 -1.14 7.66 0.47
N LYS A 31 -2.04 7.08 1.29
CA LYS A 31 -1.70 6.37 2.53
C LYS A 31 -1.26 4.94 2.18
N LEU A 32 0.02 4.81 1.86
CA LEU A 32 0.66 3.55 1.49
C LEU A 32 1.97 3.42 2.25
N ALA A 33 2.20 2.25 2.84
CA ALA A 33 3.43 1.91 3.53
C ALA A 33 3.93 0.55 3.02
N VAL A 34 5.23 0.42 2.86
CA VAL A 34 5.90 -0.84 2.47
C VAL A 34 6.58 -1.39 3.71
N VAL A 35 6.43 -2.70 3.91
CA VAL A 35 7.09 -3.46 4.97
C VAL A 35 7.93 -4.53 4.31
N GLU A 36 9.21 -4.53 4.65
CA GLU A 36 10.19 -5.57 4.31
C GLU A 36 10.61 -6.32 5.58
N CYS A 37 11.39 -7.40 5.44
CA CYS A 37 11.77 -8.27 6.55
C CYS A 37 12.55 -7.57 7.67
N ASP A 38 13.25 -6.47 7.36
CA ASP A 38 14.07 -5.70 8.28
C ASP A 38 13.43 -4.35 8.67
N THR A 39 12.17 -4.12 8.29
CA THR A 39 11.48 -2.86 8.61
C THR A 39 11.18 -2.75 10.10
N ASP A 40 11.67 -1.68 10.73
CA ASP A 40 11.22 -1.27 12.06
C ASP A 40 9.79 -0.74 11.99
N ILE A 41 8.84 -1.57 12.43
CA ILE A 41 7.41 -1.28 12.38
C ILE A 41 7.03 -0.09 13.26
N GLU A 42 7.67 0.08 14.41
CA GLU A 42 7.39 1.22 15.29
C GLU A 42 7.86 2.53 14.65
N GLN A 43 9.01 2.51 13.99
CA GLN A 43 9.47 3.66 13.21
C GLN A 43 8.56 3.93 11.99
N LEU A 44 8.07 2.88 11.32
CA LEU A 44 7.14 2.99 10.21
C LEU A 44 5.83 3.68 10.63
N ILE A 45 5.26 3.30 11.76
CA ILE A 45 4.05 3.89 12.33
C ILE A 45 4.30 5.35 12.70
N LYS A 46 5.45 5.68 13.31
CA LYS A 46 5.82 7.08 13.60
C LYS A 46 5.90 7.94 12.34
N LYS A 47 6.40 7.39 11.23
CA LYS A 47 6.44 8.07 9.92
C LYS A 47 5.06 8.14 9.25
N ASN A 48 4.15 7.23 9.61
CA ASN A 48 2.81 7.10 9.02
C ASN A 48 1.73 7.03 10.12
N PRO A 49 1.45 8.14 10.84
CA PRO A 49 0.61 8.10 12.04
C PRO A 49 -0.81 7.55 11.82
N TRP A 50 -1.33 7.65 10.59
CA TRP A 50 -2.63 7.10 10.20
C TRP A 50 -2.74 5.58 10.43
N ILE A 51 -1.64 4.84 10.40
CA ILE A 51 -1.62 3.39 10.73
C ILE A 51 -2.08 3.15 12.17
N GLY A 52 -1.74 4.07 13.08
CA GLY A 52 -2.11 3.95 14.50
C GLY A 52 -3.57 4.29 14.80
N THR A 53 -4.25 5.01 13.90
CA THR A 53 -5.59 5.57 14.15
C THR A 53 -6.69 5.01 13.25
N GLU A 54 -6.33 4.49 12.07
CA GLU A 54 -7.27 4.01 11.06
C GLU A 54 -7.20 2.50 10.90
N LYS A 55 -8.24 1.94 10.26
CA LYS A 55 -8.25 0.55 9.83
C LYS A 55 -7.44 0.39 8.54
N VAL A 56 -6.63 -0.66 8.47
CA VAL A 56 -5.70 -0.89 7.37
C VAL A 56 -5.95 -2.24 6.69
N VAL A 57 -5.39 -2.38 5.49
CA VAL A 57 -5.32 -3.65 4.75
C VAL A 57 -3.85 -4.01 4.58
N VAL A 58 -3.48 -5.21 5.02
CA VAL A 58 -2.11 -5.76 4.87
C VAL A 58 -2.13 -6.86 3.82
N LYS A 59 -1.18 -6.80 2.88
CA LYS A 59 -1.08 -7.75 1.77
C LYS A 59 0.32 -7.76 1.15
N PRO A 60 0.72 -8.87 0.50
CA PRO A 60 1.96 -8.90 -0.26
C PRO A 60 1.82 -8.13 -1.58
N ASP A 61 2.92 -7.49 -1.98
CA ASP A 61 3.11 -6.81 -3.25
C ASP A 61 4.33 -7.41 -3.98
N GLN A 62 4.15 -8.61 -4.53
CA GLN A 62 5.24 -9.39 -5.14
C GLN A 62 4.86 -9.85 -6.56
N LEU A 63 4.13 -9.00 -7.29
CA LEU A 63 3.78 -9.21 -8.71
C LEU A 63 2.98 -10.49 -9.01
N PHE A 64 2.11 -10.90 -8.09
CA PHE A 64 1.20 -12.03 -8.30
C PHE A 64 -0.27 -11.68 -7.96
N GLY A 65 -1.19 -12.36 -8.66
CA GLY A 65 -2.64 -12.19 -8.49
C GLY A 65 -3.26 -13.12 -7.44
N LYS A 66 -4.58 -13.09 -7.30
CA LYS A 66 -5.38 -14.04 -6.47
C LYS A 66 -5.02 -14.09 -4.97
N ARG A 67 -4.45 -13.02 -4.42
CA ARG A 67 -4.10 -12.88 -2.99
C ARG A 67 -5.25 -13.23 -2.02
N GLY A 68 -6.48 -12.84 -2.33
CA GLY A 68 -7.66 -13.20 -1.52
C GLY A 68 -7.96 -14.70 -1.50
N LYS A 69 -7.81 -15.39 -2.64
CA LYS A 69 -7.97 -16.86 -2.70
C LYS A 69 -6.84 -17.61 -2.01
N ALA A 70 -5.65 -17.00 -1.95
CA ALA A 70 -4.49 -17.53 -1.25
C ALA A 70 -4.49 -17.24 0.27
N ASN A 71 -5.54 -16.59 0.80
CA ASN A 71 -5.60 -16.15 2.19
C ASN A 71 -4.44 -15.22 2.60
N LEU A 72 -4.01 -14.35 1.68
CA LEU A 72 -2.90 -13.40 1.86
C LEU A 72 -3.39 -11.93 1.94
N LEU A 73 -4.63 -11.72 2.36
CA LEU A 73 -5.20 -10.40 2.60
C LEU A 73 -5.71 -10.33 4.04
N LEU A 74 -5.09 -9.47 4.85
CA LEU A 74 -5.64 -9.11 6.15
C LEU A 74 -6.45 -7.82 5.97
N LEU A 75 -7.77 -7.92 6.12
CA LEU A 75 -8.71 -6.82 5.92
C LEU A 75 -9.14 -6.23 7.26
N ASP A 76 -9.45 -4.93 7.26
CA ASP A 76 -10.00 -4.21 8.42
C ASP A 76 -9.17 -4.37 9.72
N ALA A 77 -7.85 -4.44 9.57
CA ALA A 77 -6.93 -4.59 10.70
C ALA A 77 -6.76 -3.27 11.43
N ASN A 78 -6.74 -3.32 12.77
CA ASN A 78 -6.16 -2.24 13.55
C ASN A 78 -4.62 -2.35 13.60
N CYS A 79 -3.97 -1.39 14.25
CA CYS A 79 -2.51 -1.35 14.38
C CYS A 79 -1.92 -2.63 14.99
N ASP A 80 -2.54 -3.18 16.04
CA ASP A 80 -2.03 -4.38 16.72
C ASP A 80 -2.21 -5.65 15.88
N GLN A 81 -3.29 -5.76 15.11
CA GLN A 81 -3.51 -6.88 14.18
C GLN A 81 -2.57 -6.83 12.96
N MET A 82 -2.12 -5.63 12.58
CA MET A 82 -1.21 -5.40 11.45
C MET A 82 0.24 -5.79 11.76
N LYS A 83 0.65 -5.61 13.03
CA LYS A 83 2.00 -5.94 13.53
C LYS A 83 2.23 -7.44 13.56
#